data_AF-A0A3D0X374-F1
#
_entry.id   AF-A0A3D0X374-F1
#
_cell.length_a   1.000
_cell.length_b   1.000
_cell.length_c   1.000
_cell.angle_alpha   90.00
_cell.angle_beta   90.00
_cell.angle_gamma   90.00
#
_symmetry.space_group_name_H-M   'P 1'
#
loop_
_entity.id
_entity.type
_entity.pdbx_description
1 polymer ?
#
loop_
_entity_poly.entity_id
_entity_poly.type
_entity_poly.pdbx_seq_one_letter_code
_entity_poly.pdbx_strand_id
1 'polypeptide(L)'
;MDGWYLKPGSTVTGIKEIARGDKIREVKRLIERYPLSNGTLTKPQDWIKVRGTATITNGVKEICAEIHWYQCENIGKVEFKVKNER
;
A
#
# COMPACT_ATOMS: atom_id res chain seq x y z
N MET A 1 -15.39 16.49 -1.66
CA MET A 1 -14.17 15.65 -1.59
C MET A 1 -14.64 14.21 -1.40
N ASP A 2 -15.02 13.55 -2.50
CA ASP A 2 -15.61 12.20 -2.44
C ASP A 2 -14.54 11.12 -2.64
N GLY A 3 -13.69 10.96 -1.64
CA GLY A 3 -12.71 9.88 -1.60
C GLY A 3 -12.70 9.24 -0.23
N TRP A 4 -12.83 7.91 -0.17
CA TRP A 4 -12.54 7.16 1.05
C TRP A 4 -11.04 7.20 1.32
N TYR A 5 -10.65 7.46 2.57
CA TYR A 5 -9.27 7.44 3.04
C TYR A 5 -9.15 6.65 4.34
N LEU A 6 -7.94 6.19 4.69
CA LEU A 6 -7.69 5.52 5.96
C LEU A 6 -8.01 6.45 7.13
N LYS A 7 -8.84 5.99 8.08
CA LYS A 7 -9.19 6.80 9.25
C LYS A 7 -7.94 7.07 10.09
N PRO A 8 -7.64 8.33 10.45
CA PRO A 8 -6.55 8.64 11.38
C PRO A 8 -6.71 7.89 12.71
N GLY A 9 -5.62 7.32 13.22
CA GLY A 9 -5.63 6.50 14.44
C GLY A 9 -6.17 5.07 14.30
N SER A 10 -6.61 4.67 13.09
CA SER A 10 -6.98 3.27 12.83
C SER A 10 -5.75 2.36 12.68
N THR A 11 -5.96 1.06 12.84
CA THR A 11 -4.94 0.02 12.64
C THR A 11 -5.29 -0.85 11.44
N VAL A 12 -4.28 -1.21 10.65
CA VAL A 12 -4.42 -2.21 9.59
C VAL A 12 -4.21 -3.60 10.20
N THR A 13 -5.19 -4.48 10.02
CA THR A 13 -5.18 -5.85 10.57
C THR A 13 -5.27 -6.89 9.45
N GLY A 14 -5.05 -8.17 9.79
CA GLY A 14 -5.17 -9.26 8.82
C GLY A 14 -4.19 -9.17 7.64
N ILE A 15 -2.98 -8.66 7.91
CA ILE A 15 -1.98 -8.36 6.89
C ILE A 15 -1.54 -9.64 6.17
N LYS A 16 -1.56 -9.62 4.83
CA LYS A 16 -1.09 -10.72 3.97
C LYS A 16 -0.26 -10.19 2.80
N GLU A 17 0.87 -10.84 2.55
CA GLU A 17 1.65 -10.65 1.32
C GLU A 17 0.90 -11.27 0.13
N ILE A 18 0.77 -10.50 -0.95
CA ILE A 18 0.12 -10.93 -2.20
C ILE A 18 1.17 -11.27 -3.25
N ALA A 19 2.25 -10.49 -3.32
CA ALA A 19 3.34 -10.69 -4.25
C ALA A 19 4.62 -10.04 -3.71
N ARG A 20 5.77 -10.50 -4.19
CA ARG A 20 7.10 -10.00 -3.82
C ARG A 20 8.01 -9.98 -5.03
N GLY A 21 8.88 -8.98 -5.08
CA GLY A 21 9.87 -8.84 -6.15
C GLY A 21 9.27 -8.91 -7.53
N ASP A 22 9.88 -9.73 -8.39
CA ASP A 22 9.49 -9.86 -9.79
C ASP A 22 8.08 -10.41 -10.01
N LYS A 23 7.44 -10.97 -8.97
CA LYS A 23 6.02 -11.37 -9.02
C LYS A 23 5.08 -10.17 -8.96
N ILE A 24 5.58 -8.97 -8.62
CA ILE A 24 4.82 -7.73 -8.69
C ILE A 24 4.90 -7.20 -10.13
N ARG A 25 3.76 -7.22 -10.83
CA ARG A 25 3.68 -6.77 -12.23
C ARG A 25 4.25 -5.37 -12.46
N GLU A 26 4.06 -4.47 -11.49
CA GLU A 26 4.49 -3.08 -11.57
C GLU A 26 5.87 -2.81 -10.96
N VAL A 27 6.68 -3.83 -10.62
CA VAL A 27 7.91 -3.67 -9.84
C VAL A 27 8.91 -2.69 -10.46
N LYS A 28 9.06 -2.69 -11.79
CA LYS A 28 9.96 -1.76 -12.49
C LYS A 28 9.57 -0.30 -12.26
N ARG A 29 8.27 0.01 -12.38
CA ARG A 29 7.72 1.35 -12.13
C ARG A 29 7.93 1.77 -10.67
N LEU A 30 7.80 0.84 -9.72
CA LEU A 30 8.04 1.14 -8.29
C LEU A 30 9.49 1.52 -8.04
N ILE A 31 10.44 0.78 -8.63
CA ILE A 31 11.87 1.06 -8.54
C ILE A 31 12.21 2.45 -9.07
N GLU A 32 11.68 2.80 -10.24
CA GLU A 32 11.94 4.11 -10.88
C GLU A 32 11.29 5.27 -10.12
N ARG A 33 10.08 5.07 -9.59
CA ARG A 33 9.31 6.13 -8.92
C ARG A 33 9.78 6.42 -7.50
N TYR A 34 10.33 5.42 -6.83
CA TYR A 34 10.69 5.50 -5.41
C TYR A 34 12.17 5.14 -5.22
N PRO A 35 13.10 6.06 -5.56
CA PRO A 35 14.50 5.92 -5.19
C PRO A 35 14.68 6.13 -3.69
N LEU A 36 15.80 5.63 -3.17
CA LEU A 36 16.27 5.94 -1.82
C LEU A 36 16.61 7.44 -1.72
N SER A 37 16.74 7.94 -0.48
CA SER A 37 17.04 9.35 -0.21
C SER A 37 18.34 9.85 -0.85
N ASN A 38 19.30 8.95 -1.11
CA ASN A 38 20.56 9.25 -1.79
C ASN A 38 20.48 9.13 -3.33
N GLY A 39 19.28 8.94 -3.90
CA GLY A 39 19.05 8.77 -5.33
C GLY A 39 19.30 7.36 -5.87
N THR A 40 19.74 6.41 -5.04
CA THR A 40 19.95 5.02 -5.45
C THR A 40 18.61 4.34 -5.70
N LEU A 41 18.48 3.61 -6.81
CA LEU A 41 17.29 2.83 -7.11
C LEU A 41 17.17 1.62 -6.17
N THR A 42 15.93 1.30 -5.79
CA THR A 42 15.64 0.03 -5.10
C THR A 42 15.77 -1.15 -6.05
N LYS A 43 15.77 -2.36 -5.50
CA LYS A 43 15.81 -3.61 -6.26
C LYS A 43 14.46 -4.33 -6.14
N PRO A 44 14.11 -5.23 -7.08
CA PRO A 44 12.84 -5.95 -7.01
C PRO A 44 12.58 -6.58 -5.65
N GLN A 45 13.54 -7.29 -5.08
CA GLN A 45 13.41 -7.99 -3.79
C GLN A 45 13.07 -7.08 -2.60
N ASP A 46 13.31 -5.77 -2.71
CA ASP A 46 12.99 -4.80 -1.66
C ASP A 46 11.48 -4.55 -1.59
N TRP A 47 10.73 -4.93 -2.64
CA TRP A 47 9.30 -4.65 -2.78
C TRP A 47 8.41 -5.85 -2.44
N ILE A 48 7.39 -5.58 -1.64
CA ILE A 48 6.26 -6.46 -1.38
C ILE A 48 4.94 -5.73 -1.71
N LYS A 49 3.99 -6.46 -2.27
CA LYS A 49 2.59 -6.05 -2.40
C LYS A 49 1.80 -6.72 -1.30
N VAL A 50 1.05 -5.92 -0.55
CA VAL A 50 0.41 -6.37 0.69
C VAL A 50 -1.06 -5.97 0.68
N ARG A 51 -1.91 -6.78 1.31
CA ARG A 51 -3.28 -6.41 1.66
C ARG A 51 -3.53 -6.54 3.14
N GLY A 52 -4.56 -5.85 3.61
CA GLY A 52 -5.08 -5.97 4.97
C GLY A 52 -6.45 -5.31 5.06
N THR A 53 -7.04 -5.33 6.24
CA THR A 53 -8.33 -4.70 6.51
C THR A 53 -8.14 -3.53 7.44
N ALA A 54 -8.79 -2.40 7.16
CA ALA A 54 -8.70 -1.21 7.99
C ALA A 54 -10.02 -0.43 7.97
N THR A 55 -10.21 0.41 8.99
CA THR A 55 -11.29 1.40 8.99
C THR A 55 -10.95 2.54 8.04
N ILE A 56 -11.81 2.77 7.07
CA ILE A 56 -11.74 3.89 6.14
C ILE A 56 -12.91 4.84 6.41
N THR A 57 -12.73 6.12 6.09
CA THR A 57 -13.73 7.16 6.24
C THR A 57 -13.74 8.10 5.04
N ASN A 58 -14.89 8.71 4.78
CA ASN A 58 -15.05 9.84 3.86
C ASN A 58 -15.32 11.16 4.61
N GLY A 59 -15.13 11.18 5.95
CA GLY A 59 -15.45 12.30 6.83
C GLY A 59 -16.89 12.32 7.36
N VAL A 60 -17.79 11.48 6.82
CA VAL A 60 -19.19 11.37 7.27
C VAL A 60 -19.51 9.97 7.77
N LYS A 61 -19.00 8.94 7.10
CA LYS A 61 -19.20 7.53 7.43
C LYS A 61 -17.87 6.83 7.65
N GLU A 62 -17.91 5.75 8.41
CA GLU A 62 -16.78 4.85 8.62
C GLU A 62 -17.20 3.43 8.26
N ILE A 63 -16.36 2.73 7.50
CA ILE A 63 -16.56 1.32 7.17
C ILE A 63 -15.24 0.57 7.31
N CYS A 64 -15.32 -0.75 7.51
CA CYS A 64 -14.17 -1.62 7.35
C CYS A 64 -14.05 -2.03 5.87
N ALA A 65 -12.86 -1.92 5.31
CA ALA A 65 -12.60 -2.33 3.93
C ALA A 65 -11.23 -2.98 3.79
N GLU A 66 -11.10 -3.81 2.75
CA GLU A 66 -9.80 -4.32 2.33
C GLU A 66 -9.00 -3.20 1.65
N ILE A 67 -7.76 -3.04 2.06
CA ILE A 67 -6.80 -2.11 1.48
C ILE A 67 -5.60 -2.86 0.94
N HIS A 68 -5.04 -2.38 -0.17
CA HIS A 68 -3.84 -2.90 -0.80
C HIS A 68 -2.79 -1.80 -0.85
N TRP A 69 -1.52 -2.12 -0.66
CA TRP A 69 -0.41 -1.19 -0.80
C TRP A 69 0.86 -1.89 -1.27
N TYR A 70 1.85 -1.11 -1.67
CA TYR A 70 3.21 -1.58 -1.84
C TYR A 70 4.05 -1.15 -0.65
N GLN A 71 4.98 -1.99 -0.22
CA GLN A 71 5.91 -1.66 0.85
C GLN A 71 7.32 -2.03 0.45
N CYS A 72 8.26 -1.15 0.79
CA CYS A 72 9.69 -1.37 0.66
C CYS A 72 10.37 -1.09 2.00
N GLU A 73 11.33 -1.92 2.40
CA GLU A 73 11.97 -1.86 3.72
C GLU A 73 12.56 -0.48 4.02
N ASN A 74 13.25 0.13 3.04
CA ASN A 74 13.94 1.40 3.19
C ASN A 74 13.10 2.63 2.79
N ILE A 75 11.83 2.44 2.39
CA ILE A 75 10.94 3.52 1.91
C ILE A 75 9.65 3.58 2.73
N GLY A 76 9.20 2.46 3.28
CA GLY A 76 7.93 2.33 3.97
C GLY A 76 6.80 1.91 3.03
N LYS A 77 5.57 2.31 3.39
CA LYS A 77 4.33 1.92 2.69
C LYS A 77 3.90 3.01 1.71
N VAL A 78 3.60 2.64 0.48
CA VAL A 78 3.23 3.56 -0.60
C VAL A 78 2.03 3.06 -1.40
N GLU A 79 1.36 3.98 -2.09
CA GLU A 79 0.24 3.72 -3.01
C GLU A 79 -0.88 2.85 -2.40
N PHE A 80 -1.46 3.30 -1.30
CA PHE A 80 -2.64 2.67 -0.73
C PHE A 80 -3.83 2.77 -1.68
N LYS A 81 -4.55 1.66 -1.84
CA LYS A 81 -5.79 1.58 -2.60
C LYS A 81 -6.84 0.84 -1.79
N VAL A 82 -8.01 1.46 -1.63
CA VAL A 82 -9.20 0.80 -1.11
C VAL A 82 -9.73 -0.17 -2.17
N LYS A 83 -9.88 -1.43 -1.79
CA LYS A 83 -10.62 -2.44 -2.53
C LYS A 83 -12.04 -2.43 -1.93
N ASN A 84 -12.95 -1.73 -2.59
CA ASN A 84 -14.36 -1.80 -2.21
C ASN A 84 -14.81 -3.27 -2.35
N GLU A 85 -15.25 -3.87 -1.24
CA GLU A 85 -16.21 -4.98 -1.33
C GLU A 85 -17.51 -4.37 -1.87
N ARG A 86 -18.08 -5.01 -2.89
CA ARG A 86 -19.33 -4.59 -3.52
C ARG A 86 -20.50 -4.74 -2.56
#